data_AF-A0A1Z5IPD1-F1
#
_entry.id   AF-A0A1Z5IPD1-F1
#
_cell.length_a   1.000
_cell.length_b   1.000
_cell.length_c   1.000
_cell.angle_alpha   90.00
_cell.angle_beta   90.00
_cell.angle_gamma   90.00
#
_symmetry.space_group_name_H-M   'P 1'
#
loop_
_entity.id
_entity.type
_entity.pdbx_description
1 polymer ?
#
loop_
_entity_poly.entity_id
_entity_poly.type
_entity_poly.pdbx_seq_one_letter_code
_entity_poly.pdbx_strand_id
1 'polypeptide(L)'
;MKRIDLTNQHFGRLTVISFAGTGKNGNALWNCRCDCGKEVIADGYLLRKGSIKSCGCLRRERGRKAMKSNAQLIANRGDVSNLQQVDGTSVVSIMKKRKTNKSGVAGVSYDKRSKRWIARLMIRGEYVLNHSFLTFNDAAAAREKAIEDHLSKILVQREEVTQ
;
A
#
# COMPACT_ATOMS: atom_id res chain seq x y z
N MET A 1 -16.91 -28.71 -10.30
CA MET A 1 -16.01 -28.30 -11.40
C MET A 1 -14.72 -29.12 -11.30
N LYS A 2 -14.23 -29.68 -12.42
CA LYS A 2 -13.06 -30.59 -12.43
C LYS A 2 -11.77 -29.78 -12.21
N ARG A 3 -10.90 -30.25 -11.31
CA ARG A 3 -9.57 -29.64 -11.04
C ARG A 3 -8.72 -29.70 -12.32
N ILE A 4 -8.18 -28.56 -12.74
CA ILE A 4 -7.17 -28.49 -13.80
C ILE A 4 -5.85 -28.99 -13.22
N ASP A 5 -5.27 -30.03 -13.80
CA ASP A 5 -3.97 -30.53 -13.37
C ASP A 5 -2.84 -29.64 -13.90
N LEU A 6 -1.98 -29.16 -13.02
CA LEU A 6 -0.85 -28.29 -13.35
C LEU A 6 0.50 -29.00 -13.19
N THR A 7 0.53 -30.29 -12.86
CA THR A 7 1.78 -31.05 -12.66
C THR A 7 2.70 -30.92 -13.87
N ASN A 8 4.00 -30.72 -13.62
CA ASN A 8 5.05 -30.48 -14.63
C ASN A 8 4.88 -29.21 -15.48
N GLN A 9 3.91 -28.34 -15.19
CA GLN A 9 3.80 -27.06 -15.88
C GLN A 9 4.74 -26.01 -15.29
N HIS A 10 5.18 -25.09 -16.14
CA HIS A 10 6.09 -24.01 -15.79
C HIS A 10 5.36 -22.65 -15.74
N PHE A 11 5.62 -21.88 -14.68
CA PHE A 11 5.08 -20.54 -14.46
C PHE A 11 6.20 -19.58 -14.06
N GLY A 12 6.80 -18.93 -15.07
CA GLY A 12 8.00 -18.14 -14.86
C GLY A 12 9.15 -19.05 -14.42
N ARG A 13 9.65 -18.85 -13.19
CA ARG A 13 10.72 -19.65 -12.57
C ARG A 13 10.21 -20.79 -11.68
N LEU A 14 8.92 -21.10 -11.74
CA LEU A 14 8.32 -22.15 -10.93
C LEU A 14 7.94 -23.32 -11.80
N THR A 15 8.30 -24.51 -11.36
CA THR A 15 7.90 -25.79 -11.96
C THR A 15 7.01 -26.49 -10.96
N VAL A 16 5.79 -26.84 -11.36
CA VAL A 16 4.85 -27.53 -10.49
C VAL A 16 5.25 -29.00 -10.34
N ILE A 17 5.46 -29.43 -9.10
CA ILE A 17 5.88 -30.80 -8.75
C ILE A 17 4.68 -31.68 -8.45
N SER A 18 3.75 -31.19 -7.60
CA SER A 18 2.63 -31.99 -7.13
C SER A 18 1.50 -31.14 -6.57
N PHE A 19 0.34 -31.77 -6.39
CA PHE A 19 -0.81 -31.16 -5.73
C PHE A 19 -0.58 -31.05 -4.22
N ALA A 20 -0.86 -29.88 -3.65
CA ALA A 20 -0.64 -29.57 -2.23
C ALA A 20 -1.95 -29.42 -1.43
N GLY A 21 -3.09 -29.79 -2.02
CA GLY A 21 -4.41 -29.66 -1.38
C GLY A 21 -5.20 -28.44 -1.86
N THR A 22 -6.21 -28.07 -1.07
CA THR A 22 -7.14 -26.98 -1.41
C THR A 22 -7.05 -25.89 -0.35
N GLY A 23 -6.93 -24.63 -0.78
CA GLY A 23 -6.89 -23.48 0.10
C GLY A 23 -8.24 -23.13 0.69
N LYS A 24 -8.26 -22.24 1.70
CA LYS A 24 -9.51 -21.74 2.33
C LYS A 24 -10.47 -21.08 1.35
N ASN A 25 -9.96 -20.54 0.24
CA ASN A 25 -10.72 -19.94 -0.85
C ASN A 25 -11.28 -20.98 -1.85
N GLY A 26 -11.05 -22.27 -1.63
CA GLY A 26 -11.46 -23.35 -2.54
C GLY A 26 -10.53 -23.56 -3.74
N ASN A 27 -9.45 -22.79 -3.87
CA ASN A 27 -8.50 -22.95 -4.98
C ASN A 27 -7.55 -24.12 -4.74
N ALA A 28 -7.18 -24.81 -5.83
CA ALA A 28 -6.13 -25.82 -5.81
C ALA A 28 -4.76 -25.19 -5.50
N LEU A 29 -4.07 -25.76 -4.52
CA LEU A 29 -2.70 -25.42 -4.15
C LEU A 29 -1.73 -26.43 -4.75
N TRP A 30 -0.54 -25.95 -5.08
CA TRP A 30 0.47 -26.72 -5.80
C TRP A 30 1.84 -26.54 -5.17
N ASN A 31 2.56 -27.64 -4.95
CA ASN A 31 3.97 -27.62 -4.61
C ASN A 31 4.76 -27.27 -5.86
N CYS A 32 5.56 -26.22 -5.79
CA CYS A 32 6.35 -25.74 -6.90
C CYS A 32 7.83 -25.66 -6.52
N ARG A 33 8.71 -26.15 -7.40
CA ARG A 33 10.15 -25.93 -7.31
C ARG A 33 10.51 -24.67 -8.06
N CYS A 34 11.26 -23.77 -7.42
CA CYS A 34 11.79 -22.59 -8.09
C CYS A 34 13.17 -22.87 -8.68
N ASP A 35 13.54 -22.20 -9.78
CA ASP A 35 14.89 -22.30 -10.39
C ASP A 35 16.02 -21.94 -9.42
N CYS A 36 15.75 -21.10 -8.42
CA CYS A 36 16.71 -20.81 -7.35
C CYS A 36 16.84 -21.92 -6.28
N GLY A 37 16.20 -23.07 -6.48
CA GLY A 37 16.25 -24.24 -5.61
C GLY A 37 15.18 -24.29 -4.51
N LYS A 38 14.55 -23.16 -4.16
CA LYS A 38 13.53 -23.12 -3.10
C LYS A 38 12.18 -23.66 -3.56
N GLU A 39 11.53 -24.46 -2.71
CA GLU A 39 10.16 -24.92 -2.91
C GLU A 39 9.14 -24.00 -2.21
N VAL A 40 7.98 -23.84 -2.84
CA VAL A 40 6.87 -23.02 -2.34
C VAL A 40 5.53 -23.65 -2.70
N ILE A 41 4.54 -23.45 -1.84
CA ILE A 41 3.14 -23.74 -2.17
C ILE A 41 2.54 -22.51 -2.84
N ALA A 42 1.96 -22.68 -4.02
CA ALA A 42 1.34 -21.61 -4.79
C ALA A 42 -0.10 -21.94 -5.16
N ASP A 43 -0.94 -20.90 -5.20
CA ASP A 43 -2.32 -21.00 -5.65
C ASP A 43 -2.36 -21.18 -7.18
N GLY A 44 -3.06 -22.22 -7.63
CA GLY A 44 -3.14 -22.59 -9.04
C GLY A 44 -3.83 -21.56 -9.92
N TYR A 45 -4.79 -20.80 -9.39
CA TYR A 45 -5.38 -19.67 -10.10
C TYR A 45 -4.36 -18.53 -10.28
N LEU A 46 -3.58 -18.22 -9.24
CA LEU A 46 -2.54 -17.18 -9.31
C LEU A 46 -1.35 -17.55 -10.20
N LEU A 47 -1.01 -18.85 -10.28
CA LEU A 47 -0.03 -19.38 -11.23
C LEU A 47 -0.51 -19.15 -12.67
N ARG A 48 -1.72 -19.60 -13.02
CA ARG A 48 -2.30 -19.43 -14.36
C ARG A 48 -2.50 -17.96 -14.75
N LYS A 49 -2.88 -17.11 -13.79
CA LYS A 49 -2.97 -15.65 -14.00
C LYS A 49 -1.60 -14.98 -14.18
N GLY A 50 -0.50 -15.69 -13.89
CA GLY A 50 0.86 -15.15 -13.93
C GLY A 50 1.15 -14.16 -12.81
N SER A 51 0.39 -14.18 -11.71
CA SER A 51 0.66 -13.31 -10.54
C SER A 51 1.82 -13.85 -9.70
N ILE A 52 1.97 -15.18 -9.64
CA ILE A 52 3.10 -15.84 -8.97
C ILE A 52 4.01 -16.42 -10.05
N LYS A 53 5.26 -15.96 -10.10
CA LYS A 53 6.27 -16.35 -11.12
C LYS A 53 7.58 -16.86 -10.54
N SER A 54 7.73 -16.85 -9.22
CA SER A 54 8.93 -17.27 -8.49
C SER A 54 8.60 -17.44 -7.01
N CYS A 55 9.51 -18.03 -6.23
CA CYS A 55 9.42 -18.04 -4.76
C CYS A 55 9.67 -16.66 -4.11
N GLY A 56 9.79 -15.58 -4.90
CA GLY A 56 10.17 -14.24 -4.46
C GLY A 56 11.63 -13.87 -4.77
N CYS A 57 12.45 -14.80 -5.29
CA CYS A 57 13.82 -14.52 -5.74
C CYS A 57 13.87 -13.45 -6.83
N LEU A 58 12.97 -13.52 -7.83
CA LEU A 58 12.92 -12.57 -8.94
C LEU A 58 12.77 -11.12 -8.46
N ARG A 59 11.93 -10.88 -7.43
CA ARG A 59 11.75 -9.54 -6.84
C ARG A 59 13.02 -9.07 -6.13
N ARG A 60 13.68 -9.96 -5.38
CA ARG A 60 14.93 -9.65 -4.66
C ARG A 60 16.06 -9.29 -5.62
N GLU A 61 16.22 -10.05 -6.70
CA GLU A 61 17.24 -9.78 -7.73
C GLU A 61 17.00 -8.44 -8.42
N ARG A 62 15.75 -8.17 -8.85
CA ARG A 62 15.38 -6.88 -9.46
C ARG A 62 15.64 -5.71 -8.52
N GLY A 63 15.28 -5.85 -7.24
CA GLY A 63 15.55 -4.83 -6.22
C GLY A 63 17.06 -4.58 -6.04
N ARG A 64 17.87 -5.65 -5.96
CA ARG A 64 19.33 -5.54 -5.87
C ARG A 64 19.94 -4.86 -7.10
N LYS A 65 19.45 -5.18 -8.31
CA LYS A 65 19.90 -4.52 -9.54
C LYS A 65 19.53 -3.04 -9.53
N ALA A 66 18.28 -2.71 -9.21
CA ALA A 66 17.82 -1.32 -9.14
C ALA A 66 18.64 -0.48 -8.15
N MET A 67 19.01 -1.03 -6.99
CA MET A 67 19.87 -0.32 -6.02
C MET A 67 21.27 0.02 -6.56
N LYS A 68 21.77 -0.70 -7.58
CA LYS A 68 23.09 -0.48 -8.18
C LYS A 68 23.04 0.41 -9.42
N SER A 69 21.93 0.40 -10.16
CA SER A 69 21.87 1.02 -11.49
C SER A 69 20.90 2.18 -11.60
N ASN A 70 19.97 2.37 -10.66
CA ASN A 70 18.98 3.44 -10.74
C ASN A 70 19.57 4.74 -10.17
N ALA A 71 19.94 5.67 -11.07
CA ALA A 71 20.54 6.95 -10.72
C ALA A 71 19.71 7.75 -9.70
N GLN A 72 18.38 7.75 -9.83
CA GLN A 72 17.50 8.46 -8.90
C GLN A 72 17.54 7.82 -7.50
N LEU A 73 17.53 6.49 -7.39
CA LEU A 73 17.64 5.82 -6.09
C LEU A 73 19.00 6.05 -5.44
N ILE A 74 20.06 6.11 -6.24
CA ILE A 74 21.42 6.37 -5.77
C ILE A 74 21.53 7.81 -5.26
N ALA A 75 21.02 8.78 -6.02
CA ALA A 75 21.05 10.20 -5.66
C ALA A 75 20.26 10.51 -4.38
N ASN A 76 19.14 9.81 -4.13
CA ASN A 76 18.27 10.05 -2.97
C ASN A 76 18.57 9.14 -1.77
N ARG A 77 19.62 8.30 -1.82
CA ARG A 77 19.92 7.35 -0.75
C ARG A 77 20.36 8.11 0.51
N GLY A 78 19.62 7.92 1.61
CA GLY A 78 19.95 8.50 2.91
C GLY A 78 19.50 9.95 3.08
N ASP A 79 18.91 10.55 2.05
CA ASP A 79 18.33 11.89 2.14
C ASP A 79 16.99 11.83 2.88
N VAL A 80 17.01 12.23 4.16
CA VAL A 80 15.84 12.27 5.04
C VAL A 80 14.82 13.33 4.63
N SER A 81 15.22 14.35 3.84
CA SER A 81 14.30 15.40 3.38
C SER A 81 13.21 14.84 2.45
N ASN A 82 13.54 13.78 1.70
CA ASN A 82 12.61 13.06 0.83
C ASN A 82 11.46 12.37 1.58
N LEU A 83 11.59 12.15 2.90
CA LEU A 83 10.52 11.53 3.68
C LEU A 83 9.33 12.47 3.89
N GLN A 84 9.52 13.80 3.71
CA GLN A 84 8.49 14.83 3.88
C GLN A 84 7.62 14.58 5.12
N GLN A 85 8.31 14.38 6.25
CA GLN A 85 7.71 14.14 7.55
C GLN A 85 7.86 15.37 8.44
N VAL A 86 6.85 15.64 9.24
CA VAL A 86 6.86 16.63 10.31
C VAL A 86 6.49 15.90 11.59
N ASP A 87 7.44 15.80 12.51
CA ASP A 87 7.30 15.13 13.82
C ASP A 87 6.65 13.74 13.73
N GLY A 88 7.30 12.86 12.96
CA GLY A 88 6.85 11.48 12.70
C GLY A 88 5.61 11.35 11.79
N THR A 89 5.01 12.47 11.36
CA THR A 89 3.81 12.49 10.54
C THR A 89 4.14 12.78 9.08
N SER A 90 3.80 11.86 8.16
CA SER A 90 4.02 12.08 6.72
C SER A 90 3.03 13.09 6.15
N VAL A 91 3.55 14.27 5.75
CA VAL A 91 2.78 15.34 5.11
C VAL A 91 2.23 14.86 3.76
N VAL A 92 3.03 14.07 3.02
CA VAL A 92 2.60 13.44 1.77
C VAL A 92 1.35 12.59 1.99
N SER A 93 1.33 11.75 3.02
CA SER A 93 0.17 10.88 3.27
C SER A 93 -1.10 11.68 3.56
N ILE A 94 -0.95 12.81 4.27
CA ILE A 94 -2.06 13.69 4.64
C ILE A 94 -2.66 14.39 3.41
N MET A 95 -1.80 14.88 2.51
CA MET A 95 -2.20 15.72 1.37
C MET A 95 -2.47 14.93 0.08
N LYS A 96 -1.83 13.77 -0.10
CA LYS A 96 -1.85 13.04 -1.38
C LYS A 96 -3.23 12.48 -1.70
N LYS A 97 -3.76 12.91 -2.84
CA LYS A 97 -4.96 12.31 -3.44
C LYS A 97 -4.63 10.91 -3.94
N ARG A 98 -5.38 9.91 -3.46
CA ARG A 98 -5.26 8.51 -3.92
C ARG A 98 -6.12 8.30 -5.17
N LYS A 99 -5.73 7.38 -6.05
CA LYS A 99 -6.53 7.00 -7.24
C LYS A 99 -7.94 6.54 -6.90
N THR A 100 -8.15 5.99 -5.71
CA THR A 100 -9.46 5.54 -5.21
C THR A 100 -10.29 6.66 -4.59
N ASN A 101 -9.76 7.87 -4.48
CA ASN A 101 -10.48 9.03 -3.96
C ASN A 101 -11.48 9.53 -5.01
N LYS A 102 -12.77 9.42 -4.69
CA LYS A 102 -13.86 9.88 -5.55
C LYS A 102 -14.33 11.31 -5.27
N SER A 103 -14.03 11.87 -4.10
CA SER A 103 -14.47 13.20 -3.68
C SER A 103 -13.54 14.31 -4.17
N GLY A 104 -12.32 13.96 -4.59
CA GLY A 104 -11.30 14.92 -4.99
C GLY A 104 -10.54 15.56 -3.80
N VAL A 105 -10.94 15.30 -2.56
CA VAL A 105 -10.33 15.84 -1.34
C VAL A 105 -9.89 14.71 -0.42
N ALA A 106 -8.62 14.71 0.01
CA ALA A 106 -8.06 13.65 0.85
C ALA A 106 -8.74 13.63 2.22
N GLY A 107 -9.24 12.46 2.64
CA GLY A 107 -9.92 12.31 3.93
C GLY A 107 -11.39 12.75 3.93
N VAL A 108 -11.93 13.24 2.82
CA VAL A 108 -13.36 13.54 2.68
C VAL A 108 -14.02 12.46 1.83
N SER A 109 -15.16 11.93 2.29
CA SER A 109 -15.88 10.88 1.59
C SER A 109 -17.39 11.03 1.79
N TYR A 110 -18.19 10.61 0.81
CA TYR A 110 -19.64 10.61 0.93
C TYR A 110 -20.14 9.26 1.44
N ASP A 111 -20.87 9.25 2.55
CA ASP A 111 -21.61 8.07 2.99
C ASP A 111 -23.00 8.06 2.37
N LYS A 112 -23.26 7.07 1.53
CA LYS A 112 -24.55 6.88 0.86
C LYS A 112 -25.65 6.46 1.82
N ARG A 113 -25.32 5.78 2.92
CA ARG A 113 -26.31 5.29 3.90
C ARG A 113 -26.88 6.44 4.70
N SER A 114 -26.02 7.25 5.32
CA SER A 114 -26.46 8.41 6.09
C SER A 114 -26.75 9.64 5.24
N LYS A 115 -26.46 9.60 3.93
CA LYS A 115 -26.52 10.74 2.99
C LYS A 115 -25.75 11.97 3.51
N ARG A 116 -24.55 11.75 4.07
CA ARG A 116 -23.71 12.80 4.66
C ARG A 116 -22.29 12.72 4.13
N TRP A 117 -21.62 13.87 4.13
CA TRP A 117 -20.18 13.95 3.87
C TRP A 117 -19.42 13.73 5.16
N ILE A 118 -18.42 12.87 5.15
CA ILE A 118 -17.58 12.58 6.31
C ILE A 118 -16.17 13.09 6.03
N ALA A 119 -15.67 13.95 6.91
CA ALA A 119 -14.29 14.40 6.90
C ALA A 119 -13.52 13.73 8.03
N ARG A 120 -12.33 13.19 7.71
CA ARG A 120 -11.43 12.56 8.66
C ARG A 120 -9.99 13.04 8.49
N LEU A 121 -9.33 13.28 9.60
CA LEU A 121 -7.89 13.49 9.69
C LEU A 121 -7.35 12.74 10.91
N MET A 122 -6.31 11.94 10.67
CA MET A 122 -5.60 11.23 11.71
C MET A 122 -4.16 11.70 11.74
N ILE A 123 -3.66 12.01 12.92
CA ILE A 123 -2.28 12.43 13.18
C ILE A 123 -1.78 11.59 14.36
N ARG A 124 -0.60 10.97 14.22
CA ARG A 124 0.01 10.12 15.27
C ARG A 124 -0.87 9.03 15.88
N GLY A 125 -1.82 8.50 15.11
CA GLY A 125 -2.74 7.46 15.56
C GLY A 125 -4.04 7.96 16.18
N GLU A 126 -4.21 9.28 16.31
CA GLU A 126 -5.41 9.90 16.88
C GLU A 126 -6.23 10.65 15.83
N TYR A 127 -7.55 10.58 15.94
CA TYR A 127 -8.46 11.34 15.07
C TYR A 127 -8.60 12.77 15.58
N VAL A 128 -7.90 13.69 14.93
CA VAL A 128 -8.06 15.14 15.16
C VAL A 128 -9.30 15.69 14.45
N LEU A 129 -9.81 14.98 13.45
CA LEU A 129 -11.10 15.25 12.80
C LEU A 129 -11.81 13.94 12.48
N ASN A 130 -13.08 13.80 12.89
CA ASN A 130 -13.96 12.70 12.51
C ASN A 130 -15.44 13.11 12.62
N HIS A 131 -15.88 13.96 11.69
CA HIS A 131 -17.24 14.54 11.72
C HIS A 131 -17.99 14.33 10.40
N SER A 132 -19.32 14.37 10.49
CA SER A 132 -20.23 14.32 9.35
C SER A 132 -20.89 15.67 9.10
N PHE A 133 -21.06 16.02 7.83
CA PHE A 133 -21.55 17.29 7.32
C PHE A 133 -22.67 17.06 6.30
N LEU A 134 -23.54 18.06 6.12
CA LEU A 134 -24.60 18.00 5.12
C LEU A 134 -24.05 18.25 3.71
N THR A 135 -23.16 19.24 3.57
CA THR A 135 -22.60 19.63 2.27
C THR A 135 -21.15 19.15 2.11
N PHE A 136 -20.73 19.03 0.85
CA PHE A 136 -19.34 18.72 0.52
C PHE A 136 -18.39 19.83 0.95
N ASN A 137 -18.79 21.09 0.75
CA ASN A 137 -17.95 22.25 1.02
C ASN A 137 -17.63 22.37 2.50
N ASP A 138 -18.61 22.13 3.38
CA ASP A 138 -18.37 22.16 4.83
C ASP A 138 -17.38 21.07 5.26
N ALA A 139 -17.51 19.86 4.70
CA ALA A 139 -16.60 18.77 4.98
C ALA A 139 -15.17 19.05 4.47
N ALA A 140 -15.05 19.67 3.29
CA ALA A 140 -13.76 20.06 2.71
C ALA A 140 -13.10 21.18 3.52
N ALA A 141 -13.86 22.22 3.89
CA ALA A 141 -13.37 23.33 4.71
C ALA A 141 -12.93 22.85 6.10
N ALA A 142 -13.74 22.00 6.77
CA ALA A 142 -13.36 21.42 8.05
C ALA A 142 -12.09 20.55 7.94
N ARG A 143 -11.94 19.84 6.82
CA ARG A 143 -10.75 19.03 6.55
C ARG A 143 -9.51 19.88 6.39
N GLU A 144 -9.60 20.99 5.65
CA GLU A 144 -8.51 21.93 5.40
C GLU A 144 -8.12 22.67 6.68
N LYS A 145 -9.09 23.18 7.43
CA LYS A 145 -8.86 23.81 8.74
C LYS A 145 -8.13 22.87 9.70
N ALA A 146 -8.52 21.59 9.76
CA ALA A 146 -7.82 20.61 10.59
C ALA A 146 -6.38 20.34 10.13
N ILE A 147 -6.05 20.49 8.84
CA ILE A 147 -4.66 20.45 8.36
C ILE A 147 -3.90 21.64 8.90
N GLU A 148 -4.43 22.84 8.69
CA GLU A 148 -3.80 24.08 9.10
C GLU A 148 -3.55 24.12 10.60
N ASP A 149 -4.59 23.90 11.41
CA ASP A 149 -4.53 23.95 12.87
C ASP A 149 -3.54 22.95 13.45
N HIS A 150 -3.49 21.73 12.92
CA HIS A 150 -2.65 20.69 13.52
C HIS A 150 -1.25 20.62 12.89
N LEU A 151 -1.07 20.86 11.59
CA LEU A 151 0.27 20.91 11.01
C LEU A 151 1.05 22.15 11.46
N SER A 152 0.39 23.31 11.59
CA SER A 152 1.05 24.53 12.11
C SER A 152 1.53 24.32 13.55
N LYS A 153 0.67 23.79 14.44
CA LYS A 153 1.05 23.47 15.83
C LYS A 153 2.25 22.54 15.92
N ILE A 154 2.33 21.53 15.05
CA ILE A 154 3.46 20.60 15.04
C ILE A 154 4.75 21.30 14.58
N LEU A 155 4.67 22.25 13.64
CA LEU A 155 5.82 23.05 13.22
C LEU A 155 6.33 23.95 14.37
N VAL A 156 5.42 24.61 15.10
CA VAL A 156 5.78 25.47 16.25
C VAL A 156 6.46 24.67 17.38
N GLN A 157 5.92 23.50 17.73
CA GLN A 157 6.52 22.63 18.77
C GLN A 157 7.94 22.16 18.46
N ARG A 158 8.34 22.16 17.19
CA ARG A 158 9.71 21.81 16.78
C ARG A 158 10.70 22.95 17.05
N GLU A 159 10.28 24.20 16.85
CA GLU A 159 11.15 25.37 17.06
C GLU A 159 11.50 25.54 18.55
N GLU A 160 10.56 25.25 19.46
CA GLU A 160 10.75 25.35 20.91
C GLU A 160 11.70 24.28 21.49
N VAL A 161 11.82 23.11 20.86
CA VAL A 161 12.68 21.99 21.34
C VAL A 161 14.12 22.07 20.79
N THR A 162 14.35 22.94 19.80
CA THR A 162 15.68 23.13 19.19
C THR A 162 16.47 24.30 19.79
N GLN A 163 15.91 24.98 20.80
CA GLN A 163 16.57 25.97 21.67
C GLN A 163 16.94 25.35 23.01
#